data_AF-A0A352WU51-F1
#
_entry.id   AF-A0A352WU51-F1
#
_cell.length_a   1.000
_cell.length_b   1.000
_cell.length_c   1.000
_cell.angle_alpha   90.00
_cell.angle_beta   90.00
_cell.angle_gamma   90.00
#
_symmetry.space_group_name_H-M   'P 1'
#
loop_
_entity.id
_entity.type
_entity.pdbx_description
1 polymer ?
#
loop_
_entity_poly.entity_id
_entity_poly.type
_entity_poly.pdbx_seq_one_letter_code
_entity_poly.pdbx_strand_id
1 'polypeptide(L)'
;MLELLIAKLKESSFSVIPIIILVFLLHITIASMPFWSLALFLVSALFMIFGITLFNLGVDVSLIPIGEQIGSSLVKSRNLLLIIVSTFMIGIFISVAEPDLI
;
A
#
# COMPACT_ATOMS: atom_id res chain seq x y z
N MET A 1 -16.80 -2.64 10.70
CA MET A 1 -15.95 -3.64 9.99
C MET A 1 -16.34 -3.78 8.52
N LEU A 2 -17.58 -4.18 8.19
CA LEU A 2 -17.99 -4.34 6.79
C LEU A 2 -17.90 -3.03 5.98
N GLU A 3 -18.36 -1.91 6.55
CA GLU A 3 -18.27 -0.60 5.88
C GLU A 3 -16.82 -0.18 5.59
N LEU A 4 -15.91 -0.43 6.54
CA LEU A 4 -14.49 -0.14 6.38
C LEU A 4 -13.87 -1.03 5.28
N LEU A 5 -14.22 -2.31 5.24
CA LEU A 5 -13.79 -3.23 4.19
C LEU A 5 -14.26 -2.75 2.81
N ILE A 6 -15.52 -2.32 2.69
CA ILE A 6 -16.08 -1.80 1.42
C ILE A 6 -15.38 -0.50 1.02
N ALA A 7 -15.09 0.40 1.97
CA ALA A 7 -14.32 1.61 1.71
C ALA A 7 -12.92 1.29 1.18
N LYS A 8 -12.20 0.35 1.82
CA LYS A 8 -10.87 -0.09 1.36
C LYS A 8 -10.89 -0.80 0.01
N LEU A 9 -11.94 -1.58 -0.26
CA LEU A 9 -12.14 -2.19 -1.56
C LEU A 9 -12.32 -1.13 -2.65
N LYS A 10 -13.10 -0.10 -2.36
CA LYS A 10 -13.30 1.03 -3.27
C LYS A 10 -11.99 1.77 -3.51
N GLU A 11 -11.26 2.16 -2.46
CA GLU A 11 -9.94 2.82 -2.57
C GLU A 11 -8.98 2.01 -3.43
N SER A 12 -8.81 0.72 -3.12
CA SER A 12 -7.91 -0.18 -3.86
C SER A 12 -8.33 -0.32 -5.33
N SER A 13 -9.62 -0.41 -5.61
CA SER A 13 -10.15 -0.46 -6.98
C SER A 13 -9.87 0.84 -7.74
N PHE A 14 -10.05 2.00 -7.10
CA PHE A 14 -9.75 3.31 -7.71
C PHE A 14 -8.26 3.48 -8.02
N SER A 15 -7.36 2.88 -7.24
CA SER A 15 -5.92 2.89 -7.52
C SER A 15 -5.53 1.95 -8.66
N VAL A 16 -6.14 0.76 -8.74
CA VAL A 16 -5.72 -0.28 -9.68
C VAL A 16 -6.41 -0.20 -11.05
N ILE A 17 -7.69 0.16 -11.10
CA ILE A 17 -8.48 0.22 -12.35
C ILE A 17 -7.84 1.13 -13.41
N PRO A 18 -7.34 2.33 -13.10
CA PRO A 18 -6.67 3.18 -14.09
C PRO A 18 -5.46 2.49 -14.75
N ILE A 19 -4.71 1.70 -13.98
CA ILE A 19 -3.56 0.92 -14.47
C ILE A 19 -4.05 -0.20 -15.40
N ILE A 20 -5.13 -0.91 -15.02
CA ILE A 20 -5.76 -1.92 -15.88
C ILE A 20 -6.20 -1.31 -17.21
N ILE A 21 -6.88 -0.17 -17.18
CA ILE A 21 -7.34 0.54 -18.38
C ILE A 21 -6.14 0.94 -19.25
N LEU A 22 -5.09 1.48 -18.66
CA LEU A 22 -3.86 1.85 -19.38
C LEU A 22 -3.24 0.64 -20.06
N VAL A 23 -3.03 -0.47 -19.34
CA VAL A 23 -2.45 -1.70 -19.89
C VAL A 23 -3.33 -2.27 -21.01
N PHE A 24 -4.65 -2.23 -20.85
CA PHE A 24 -5.59 -2.69 -21.86
C PHE A 24 -5.54 -1.83 -23.13
N LEU A 25 -5.43 -0.50 -22.97
CA LEU A 25 -5.28 0.43 -24.10
C LEU A 25 -3.96 0.16 -24.84
N LEU A 26 -2.85 -0.01 -24.11
CA LEU A 26 -1.55 -0.35 -24.68
C LEU A 26 -1.59 -1.70 -25.40
N HIS A 27 -2.29 -2.70 -24.85
CA HIS A 27 -2.49 -4.00 -25.47
C HIS A 27 -3.16 -3.90 -26.85
N ILE A 28 -4.18 -3.04 -27.00
CA ILE A 28 -4.90 -2.87 -28.27
C ILE A 28 -4.07 -2.05 -29.28
N THR A 29 -3.26 -1.10 -28.81
CA THR A 29 -2.66 -0.07 -29.68
C THR A 29 -1.20 -0.33 -30.04
N ILE A 30 -0.33 -0.56 -29.05
CA ILE A 30 1.13 -0.56 -29.22
C ILE A 30 1.73 -1.94 -28.97
N ALA A 31 1.28 -2.62 -27.91
CA ALA A 31 1.90 -3.81 -27.34
C ALA A 31 0.90 -4.97 -27.23
N SER A 32 0.47 -5.51 -28.37
CA SER A 32 -0.43 -6.66 -28.40
C SER A 32 0.19 -7.88 -27.72
N MET A 33 -0.58 -8.52 -26.85
CA MET A 33 -0.15 -9.65 -26.02
C MET A 33 -0.97 -10.89 -26.39
N PRO A 34 -0.42 -12.11 -26.21
CA PRO A 34 -1.21 -13.32 -26.32
C PRO A 34 -2.40 -13.29 -25.35
N PHE A 35 -3.53 -13.86 -25.76
CA PHE A 35 -4.75 -13.94 -24.94
C PHE A 35 -4.49 -14.46 -23.53
N TRP A 36 -3.63 -15.48 -23.41
CA TRP A 36 -3.27 -16.08 -22.11
C TRP A 36 -2.58 -15.09 -21.16
N SER A 37 -1.67 -14.26 -21.67
CA SER A 37 -0.98 -13.23 -20.89
C SER A 37 -1.95 -12.14 -20.42
N LEU A 38 -2.87 -11.72 -21.29
CA LEU A 38 -3.91 -10.75 -20.93
C LEU A 38 -4.86 -11.31 -19.86
N ALA A 39 -5.29 -12.57 -20.00
CA ALA A 39 -6.14 -13.23 -19.03
C ALA A 39 -5.45 -13.35 -17.66
N LEU A 40 -4.19 -13.77 -17.64
CA LEU A 40 -3.36 -13.82 -16.43
C LEU A 40 -3.23 -12.44 -15.78
N PHE A 41 -2.99 -11.39 -16.57
CA PHE A 41 -2.94 -10.02 -16.07
C PHE A 41 -4.26 -9.61 -15.38
N LEU A 42 -5.40 -9.83 -16.02
CA LEU A 42 -6.70 -9.45 -15.47
C LEU A 42 -7.04 -10.20 -14.18
N VAL A 43 -6.76 -11.51 -14.14
CA VAL A 43 -6.93 -12.31 -12.92
C VAL A 43 -5.98 -11.82 -11.83
N SER A 44 -4.71 -11.58 -12.15
CA SER A 44 -3.73 -11.08 -11.18
C SER A 44 -4.13 -9.70 -10.65
N ALA A 45 -4.66 -8.82 -11.50
CA ALA A 45 -5.11 -7.50 -11.11
C ALA A 45 -6.33 -7.58 -10.16
N LEU A 46 -7.24 -8.52 -10.38
CA LEU A 46 -8.34 -8.80 -9.46
C LEU A 46 -7.82 -9.25 -8.08
N PHE A 47 -6.90 -10.22 -8.05
CA PHE A 47 -6.27 -10.67 -6.81
C PHE A 47 -5.49 -9.55 -6.12
N MET A 48 -4.83 -8.68 -6.88
CA MET A 48 -4.11 -7.52 -6.37
C MET A 48 -5.07 -6.53 -5.69
N ILE A 49 -6.24 -6.25 -6.25
CA ILE A 49 -7.25 -5.41 -5.59
C ILE A 49 -7.64 -5.99 -4.23
N PHE A 50 -7.93 -7.29 -4.17
CA PHE A 50 -8.25 -7.94 -2.89
C PHE A 50 -7.07 -7.93 -1.90
N GLY A 51 -5.86 -8.20 -2.39
CA GLY A 51 -4.64 -8.19 -1.58
C GLY A 51 -4.37 -6.82 -0.96
N ILE A 52 -4.39 -5.75 -1.77
CA ILE A 52 -4.21 -4.38 -1.31
C ILE A 52 -5.33 -3.98 -0.33
N THR A 53 -6.57 -4.38 -0.61
CA THR A 53 -7.72 -4.10 0.28
C THR A 53 -7.51 -4.70 1.67
N LEU A 54 -7.16 -5.98 1.74
CA LEU A 54 -6.94 -6.67 3.01
C LEU A 54 -5.69 -6.16 3.73
N PHE A 55 -4.63 -5.85 2.98
CA PHE A 55 -3.41 -5.26 3.52
C PHE A 55 -3.70 -3.90 4.17
N ASN A 56 -4.35 -2.99 3.44
CA ASN A 56 -4.69 -1.66 3.95
C ASN A 56 -5.67 -1.71 5.11
N LEU A 57 -6.62 -2.64 5.10
CA LEU A 57 -7.48 -2.87 6.26
C LEU A 57 -6.66 -3.29 7.49
N GLY A 58 -5.69 -4.19 7.32
CA GLY A 58 -4.78 -4.60 8.39
C GLY A 58 -3.91 -3.46 8.90
N VAL A 59 -3.40 -2.61 8.00
CA VAL A 59 -2.63 -1.41 8.32
C VAL A 59 -3.46 -0.47 9.20
N ASP A 60 -4.67 -0.12 8.78
CA ASP A 60 -5.53 0.83 9.48
C ASP A 60 -5.98 0.34 10.85
N VAL A 61 -6.35 -0.94 10.95
CA VAL A 61 -6.90 -1.51 12.20
C VAL A 61 -5.79 -1.86 13.19
N SER A 62 -4.58 -2.15 12.72
CA SER A 62 -3.50 -2.69 13.58
C SER A 62 -2.24 -1.84 13.56
N LEU A 63 -1.61 -1.67 12.39
CA LEU A 63 -0.27 -1.07 12.32
C LEU A 63 -0.28 0.42 12.69
N ILE A 64 -1.26 1.19 12.22
CA ILE A 64 -1.38 2.62 12.54
C ILE A 64 -1.58 2.83 14.06
N PRO A 65 -2.58 2.21 14.73
CA PRO A 65 -2.74 2.35 16.18
C PRO A 65 -1.52 1.93 17.00
N ILE A 66 -0.82 0.87 16.57
CA ILE A 66 0.42 0.43 17.22
C ILE A 66 1.51 1.51 17.08
N GLY A 67 1.68 2.05 15.87
CA GLY A 67 2.62 3.14 15.61
C GLY A 67 2.32 4.39 16.45
N GLU A 68 1.06 4.79 16.57
CA GLU A 68 0.63 5.93 17.38
C GLU A 68 0.88 5.71 18.89
N GLN A 69 0.64 4.50 19.41
CA GLN A 69 0.92 4.18 20.80
C GLN A 69 2.42 4.19 21.11
N ILE A 70 3.24 3.62 20.22
CA ILE A 70 4.70 3.65 20.34
C ILE A 70 5.21 5.09 20.27
N GLY A 71 4.77 5.86 19.27
CA GLY A 71 5.15 7.26 19.09
C GLY A 71 4.76 8.14 20.28
N SER A 72 3.54 8.00 20.79
CA SER A 72 3.08 8.77 21.95
C SER A 72 3.85 8.41 23.22
N SER A 73 4.22 7.14 23.41
CA SER A 73 5.06 6.70 24.54
C SER A 73 6.49 7.23 24.44
N LEU A 74 7.04 7.28 23.22
CA LEU A 74 8.35 7.86 22.94
C LEU A 74 8.38 9.36 23.29
N VAL A 75 7.36 10.13 22.90
CA VAL A 75 7.25 11.55 23.25
C VAL A 75 7.05 11.76 24.75
N LYS A 76 6.27 10.92 25.42
CA LYS A 76 6.06 10.95 26.88
C LYS A 76 7.35 10.74 27.68
N SER A 77 8.37 10.07 27.11
CA SER A 77 9.67 9.89 27.76
C SER A 77 10.38 11.22 28.06
N ARG A 78 10.01 12.31 27.34
CA ARG A 78 10.67 13.64 27.39
C ARG A 78 12.18 13.61 27.12
N ASN A 79 12.70 12.51 26.58
CA ASN A 79 14.09 12.37 26.25
C ASN A 79 14.31 12.70 24.77
N LEU A 80 14.79 13.92 24.53
CA LEU A 80 15.00 14.43 23.16
C LEU A 80 15.96 13.55 22.35
N LEU A 81 17.01 13.02 22.97
CA LEU A 81 17.99 12.17 22.29
C LEU A 81 17.35 10.86 21.82
N LEU A 82 16.53 10.23 22.67
CA LEU A 82 15.77 9.03 22.27
C LEU A 82 14.80 9.31 21.13
N ILE A 83 14.11 10.45 21.15
CA ILE A 83 13.18 10.84 20.08
C ILE A 83 13.92 11.00 18.75
N ILE A 84 15.02 11.77 18.74
CA ILE A 84 15.82 12.03 17.53
C ILE A 84 16.39 10.73 16.96
N VAL A 85 17.05 9.91 17.78
CA VAL A 85 17.69 8.67 17.31
C VAL A 85 16.64 7.68 16.78
N SER A 86 15.53 7.51 17.49
CA SER A 86 14.48 6.57 17.06
C SER A 86 13.83 7.00 15.76
N THR A 87 13.51 8.29 15.63
CA THR A 87 12.87 8.85 14.41
C THR A 87 13.83 8.77 13.22
N PHE A 88 15.11 9.07 13.44
CA PHE A 88 16.14 8.93 12.41
C PHE A 88 16.30 7.48 11.94
N MET A 89 16.33 6.52 12.86
CA MET A 89 16.40 5.09 12.51
C MET A 89 15.16 4.63 11.75
N ILE A 90 13.96 5.01 12.20
CA ILE A 90 12.70 4.71 11.49
C ILE A 90 12.74 5.29 10.06
N GLY A 91 13.20 6.54 9.90
CA GLY A 91 13.35 7.17 8.59
C GLY A 91 14.32 6.43 7.65
N ILE A 92 15.46 5.95 8.18
CA ILE A 92 16.37 5.09 7.42
C ILE A 92 15.68 3.80 6.99
N PHE A 93 14.99 3.12 7.91
CA PHE A 93 14.30 1.86 7.58
C PHE A 93 13.22 2.05 6.52
N ILE A 94 12.44 3.14 6.58
CA ILE A 94 11.43 3.46 5.56
C ILE A 94 12.11 3.69 4.20
N SER A 95 13.18 4.49 4.16
CA SER A 95 13.90 4.80 2.91
C SER A 95 14.53 3.56 2.27
N VAL A 96 14.99 2.60 3.08
CA VAL A 96 15.53 1.32 2.60
C VAL A 96 14.42 0.38 2.13
N ALA A 97 13.26 0.40 2.80
CA ALA A 97 12.12 -0.45 2.46
C ALA A 97 11.40 0.01 1.19
N GLU A 98 11.34 1.32 0.96
CA GLU A 98 10.66 1.97 -0.17
C GLU A 98 11.67 2.82 -0.95
N PRO A 99 12.60 2.18 -1.69
CA PRO A 99 13.70 2.86 -2.36
C PRO A 99 13.26 3.79 -3.49
N ASP A 100 12.03 3.66 -3.96
CA ASP A 100 11.38 4.52 -4.95
C ASP A 100 10.95 5.90 -4.40
N LEU A 101 10.99 6.11 -3.07
CA LEU A 101 10.81 7.42 -2.43
C LEU A 101 12.09 8.28 -2.38
N ILE A 102 13.25 7.75 -2.77
CA ILE A 102 14.55 8.45 -2.83
C ILE A 102 14.74 9.11 -4.20
#